data_AF-A0A832UBN1-F1
#
_entry.id   AF-A0A832UBN1-F1
#
_cell.length_a   1.000
_cell.length_b   1.000
_cell.length_c   1.000
_cell.angle_alpha   90.00
_cell.angle_beta   90.00
_cell.angle_gamma   90.00
#
_symmetry.space_group_name_H-M   'P 1'
#
loop_
_entity.id
_entity.type
_entity.pdbx_description
1 polymer ?
#
loop_
_entity_poly.entity_id
_entity_poly.type
_entity_poly.pdbx_seq_one_letter_code
_entity_poly.pdbx_strand_id
1 'polypeptide(L)'
;MEVKKKSGILKRIAGPVVTAVNLDAHMYDVVKVGDEELMGEVIKIDGDNVIIQVYEDTSGIKPGEPVANTGLSLAVELGPGLLTSIYDGIQRPLEVLVEKMGNFIERGVTAPGLDRSKKWDFKPVVKAGDRVEPGQIIGEVQETNKMHRVMIPPNVKGGVVKEIKSGSFTVDETVIVLDDGSEYPMMQKWPVRVPRPMKEKKNPKIPLNTGQRILDGLFPIAKGGTAAIPGPFGSGKTVTQQQLAKWSDAEIVVYIGCGERGN
;
A
#
# COMPACT_ATOMS: atom_id res chain seq x y z
N MET A 1 4.02 -18.34 -10.65
CA MET A 1 3.85 -19.61 -9.92
C MET A 1 2.50 -19.59 -9.24
N GLU A 2 1.56 -20.43 -9.68
CA GLU A 2 0.27 -20.62 -8.98
C GLU A 2 0.54 -21.21 -7.59
N VAL A 3 0.18 -20.46 -6.55
CA VAL A 3 0.19 -20.93 -5.18
C VAL A 3 -0.85 -22.05 -5.09
N LYS A 4 -0.42 -23.30 -4.86
CA LYS A 4 -1.32 -24.41 -4.50
C LYS A 4 -2.20 -23.94 -3.33
N LYS A 5 -3.50 -23.71 -3.58
CA LYS A 5 -4.48 -23.28 -2.58
C LYS A 5 -4.51 -24.32 -1.44
N LYS A 6 -3.82 -24.04 -0.33
CA LYS A 6 -4.10 -24.71 0.96
C LYS A 6 -5.44 -24.15 1.44
N SER A 7 -6.52 -24.80 1.03
CA SER A 7 -7.89 -24.34 1.29
C SER A 7 -8.41 -24.91 2.59
N GLY A 8 -8.75 -24.05 3.53
CA GLY A 8 -9.59 -24.37 4.68
C GLY A 8 -11.07 -24.28 4.34
N ILE A 9 -11.91 -24.53 5.35
CA ILE A 9 -13.36 -24.54 5.25
C ILE A 9 -13.95 -23.64 6.32
N LEU A 10 -14.93 -22.83 5.95
CA LEU A 10 -15.66 -21.96 6.86
C LEU A 10 -16.51 -22.79 7.83
N LYS A 11 -16.28 -22.65 9.13
CA LYS A 11 -16.98 -23.39 10.19
C LYS A 11 -18.07 -22.56 10.86
N ARG A 12 -17.83 -21.27 11.08
CA ARG A 12 -18.74 -20.38 11.81
C ARG A 12 -18.65 -18.95 11.31
N ILE A 13 -19.78 -18.24 11.32
CA ILE A 13 -19.90 -16.83 10.98
C ILE A 13 -20.57 -16.10 12.14
N ALA A 14 -20.00 -14.99 12.59
CA ALA A 14 -20.51 -14.15 13.67
C ALA A 14 -20.30 -12.68 13.32
N GLY A 15 -21.23 -12.13 12.53
CA GLY A 15 -21.04 -10.82 11.90
C GLY A 15 -19.76 -10.83 11.05
N PRO A 16 -18.90 -9.80 11.13
CA PRO A 16 -17.71 -9.70 10.29
C PRO A 16 -16.56 -10.62 10.76
N VAL A 17 -16.73 -11.34 11.86
CA VAL A 17 -15.76 -12.31 12.38
C VAL A 17 -16.19 -13.71 11.97
N VAL A 18 -15.32 -14.41 11.26
CA VAL A 18 -15.56 -15.78 10.81
C VAL A 18 -14.51 -16.73 11.36
N THR A 19 -14.83 -18.02 11.40
CA THR A 19 -13.91 -19.08 11.84
C THR A 19 -13.77 -20.11 10.73
N ALA A 20 -12.54 -20.37 10.32
CA ALA A 20 -12.17 -21.43 9.40
C ALA A 20 -11.46 -22.57 10.13
N VAL A 21 -11.51 -23.77 9.56
CA VAL A 21 -10.73 -24.94 9.99
C VAL A 21 -9.99 -25.54 8.80
N ASN A 22 -9.00 -26.39 9.07
CA ASN A 22 -8.15 -27.00 8.03
C ASN A 22 -7.42 -25.95 7.17
N LEU A 23 -7.15 -24.77 7.75
CA LEU A 23 -6.49 -23.67 7.09
C LEU A 23 -5.07 -23.54 7.65
N ASP A 24 -4.08 -23.79 6.81
CA ASP A 24 -2.69 -23.50 7.14
C ASP A 24 -2.43 -22.00 6.94
N ALA A 25 -2.45 -21.26 8.05
CA ALA A 25 -2.26 -19.81 8.05
C ALA A 25 -1.46 -19.33 9.24
N HIS A 26 -0.80 -18.20 9.04
CA HIS A 26 -0.10 -17.47 10.09
C HIS A 26 -0.94 -16.28 10.55
N MET A 27 -0.58 -15.74 11.72
CA MET A 27 -1.15 -14.49 12.22
C MET A 27 -0.94 -13.38 11.19
N TYR A 28 -1.98 -12.60 10.92
CA TYR A 28 -2.01 -11.48 9.97
C TYR A 28 -1.93 -11.86 8.48
N ASP A 29 -2.01 -13.15 8.14
CA ASP A 29 -2.16 -13.56 6.76
C ASP A 29 -3.48 -13.03 6.18
N VAL A 30 -3.41 -12.51 4.95
CA VAL A 30 -4.59 -12.18 4.16
C VAL A 30 -5.19 -13.47 3.61
N VAL A 31 -6.49 -13.61 3.77
CA VAL A 31 -7.26 -14.75 3.32
C VAL A 31 -8.40 -14.29 2.42
N LYS A 32 -8.84 -15.20 1.54
CA LYS A 32 -10.05 -15.07 0.72
C LYS A 32 -11.11 -16.00 1.29
N VAL A 33 -12.24 -15.44 1.69
CA VAL A 33 -13.31 -16.13 2.41
C VAL A 33 -14.52 -16.29 1.51
N GLY A 34 -15.04 -17.51 1.41
CA GLY A 34 -16.25 -17.79 0.67
C GLY A 34 -16.01 -18.00 -0.81
N ASP A 35 -17.08 -18.37 -1.53
CA ASP A 35 -17.05 -18.49 -2.99
C ASP A 35 -16.88 -17.13 -3.69
N GLU A 36 -17.32 -16.04 -3.04
CA GLU A 36 -17.12 -14.65 -3.45
C GLU A 36 -15.68 -14.15 -3.21
N GLU A 37 -14.79 -14.97 -2.64
CA GLU A 37 -13.39 -14.63 -2.32
C GLU A 37 -13.21 -13.32 -1.52
N LEU A 38 -14.10 -13.06 -0.56
CA LEU A 38 -14.10 -11.86 0.29
C LEU A 38 -12.78 -11.71 1.04
N MET A 39 -12.21 -10.50 1.02
CA MET A 39 -10.93 -10.25 1.67
C MET A 39 -11.08 -10.22 3.20
N GLY A 40 -10.21 -10.96 3.89
CA GLY A 40 -10.11 -10.93 5.34
C GLY A 40 -8.67 -11.11 5.83
N GLU A 41 -8.47 -10.94 7.13
CA GLU A 41 -7.19 -11.08 7.81
C GLU A 41 -7.31 -12.03 9.00
N VAL A 42 -6.33 -12.93 9.16
CA VAL A 42 -6.24 -13.82 10.33
C VAL A 42 -5.89 -13.01 11.57
N ILE A 43 -6.80 -12.99 12.56
CA ILE A 43 -6.64 -12.21 13.80
C ILE A 43 -6.34 -13.08 15.03
N LYS A 44 -6.61 -14.38 14.98
CA LYS A 44 -6.30 -15.33 16.06
C LYS A 44 -6.26 -16.77 15.54
N ILE A 45 -5.35 -17.59 16.07
CA ILE A 45 -5.27 -19.03 15.83
C ILE A 45 -5.44 -19.74 17.17
N ASP A 46 -6.40 -20.66 17.27
CA ASP A 46 -6.78 -21.37 18.50
C ASP A 46 -7.00 -22.86 18.21
N GLY A 47 -5.93 -23.64 18.38
CA GLY A 47 -5.86 -25.02 17.90
C GLY A 47 -6.09 -25.07 16.39
N ASP A 48 -7.08 -25.86 15.96
CA ASP A 48 -7.46 -25.99 14.55
C ASP A 48 -8.36 -24.85 14.04
N ASN A 49 -8.81 -23.95 14.93
CA ASN A 49 -9.69 -22.85 14.57
C ASN A 49 -8.86 -21.62 14.20
N VAL A 50 -9.01 -21.14 12.96
CA VAL A 50 -8.45 -19.89 12.49
C VAL A 50 -9.55 -18.84 12.47
N ILE A 51 -9.41 -17.80 13.28
CA ILE A 51 -10.37 -16.70 13.42
C ILE A 51 -9.93 -15.56 12.50
N ILE A 52 -10.84 -15.15 11.63
CA ILE A 52 -10.60 -14.22 10.53
C ILE A 52 -11.55 -13.03 10.68
N GLN A 53 -11.01 -11.83 10.53
CA GLN A 53 -11.77 -10.59 10.39
C GLN A 53 -11.96 -10.32 8.89
N VAL A 54 -13.20 -10.37 8.41
CA VAL A 54 -13.55 -10.00 7.03
C VAL A 54 -13.69 -8.48 6.96
N TYR A 55 -13.14 -7.87 5.89
CA TYR A 55 -13.18 -6.41 5.68
C TYR A 55 -14.44 -5.95 4.95
N GLU A 56 -15.16 -6.89 4.33
CA GLU A 56 -16.39 -6.67 3.60
C GLU A 56 -17.59 -7.28 4.34
N ASP A 57 -18.80 -6.98 3.88
CA ASP A 57 -20.01 -7.54 4.46
C ASP A 57 -20.08 -9.06 4.23
N THR A 58 -20.29 -9.80 5.32
CA THR A 58 -20.36 -11.25 5.35
C THR A 58 -21.75 -11.81 5.01
N SER A 59 -22.73 -10.96 4.70
CA SER A 59 -24.10 -11.42 4.44
C SER A 59 -24.15 -12.36 3.23
N GLY A 60 -24.73 -13.55 3.40
CA GLY A 60 -24.90 -14.52 2.32
C GLY A 60 -23.86 -15.64 2.28
N ILE A 61 -22.70 -15.47 2.93
CA ILE A 61 -21.72 -16.55 3.09
C ILE A 61 -22.25 -17.60 4.06
N LYS A 62 -21.86 -18.87 3.85
CA LYS A 62 -22.39 -20.03 4.59
C LYS A 62 -21.27 -20.91 5.13
N PRO A 63 -21.47 -21.58 6.29
CA PRO A 63 -20.56 -22.63 6.73
C PRO A 63 -20.43 -23.71 5.64
N GLY A 64 -19.21 -24.20 5.43
CA GLY A 64 -18.86 -25.15 4.37
C GLY A 64 -18.15 -24.50 3.18
N GLU A 65 -18.25 -23.18 3.00
CA GLU A 65 -17.57 -22.48 1.90
C GLU A 65 -16.03 -22.46 2.06
N PRO A 66 -15.28 -22.35 0.94
CA PRO A 66 -13.83 -22.40 0.97
C PRO A 66 -13.21 -21.15 1.61
N VAL A 67 -12.05 -21.33 2.26
CA VAL A 67 -11.20 -20.24 2.71
C VAL A 67 -9.80 -20.48 2.16
N ALA A 68 -9.26 -19.55 1.38
CA ALA A 68 -7.94 -19.67 0.79
C ALA A 68 -6.96 -18.71 1.44
N ASN A 69 -5.84 -19.23 1.95
CA ASN A 69 -4.75 -18.39 2.44
C ASN A 69 -3.90 -17.89 1.26
N THR A 70 -3.61 -16.58 1.25
CA THR A 70 -2.67 -15.99 0.27
C THR A 70 -1.20 -16.24 0.66
N GLY A 71 -0.94 -16.57 1.93
CA GLY A 71 0.40 -16.74 2.50
C GLY A 71 1.18 -15.44 2.66
N LEU A 72 0.50 -14.30 2.49
CA LEU A 72 1.08 -12.97 2.57
C LEU A 72 0.28 -12.14 3.57
N SER A 73 0.99 -11.36 4.37
CA SER A 73 0.35 -10.31 5.16
C SER A 73 -0.15 -9.18 4.25
N LEU A 74 -1.05 -8.36 4.79
CA LEU A 74 -1.57 -7.19 4.06
C LEU A 74 -0.42 -6.30 3.61
N ALA A 75 -0.31 -6.11 2.30
CA ALA A 75 0.77 -5.38 1.66
C ALA A 75 0.20 -4.38 0.65
N VAL A 76 0.90 -3.27 0.51
CA VAL A 76 0.62 -2.23 -0.47
C VAL A 76 1.64 -2.26 -1.60
N GLU A 77 1.20 -1.89 -2.78
CA GLU A 77 2.00 -1.68 -3.98
C GLU A 77 2.60 -0.28 -3.95
N LEU A 78 3.92 -0.19 -4.03
CA LEU A 78 4.67 1.05 -4.00
C LEU A 78 5.42 1.23 -5.32
N GLY A 79 5.13 2.30 -6.05
CA GLY A 79 5.77 2.59 -7.33
C GLY A 79 5.16 3.80 -8.03
N PRO A 80 5.58 4.08 -9.27
CA PRO A 80 5.01 5.16 -10.08
C PRO A 80 3.52 4.96 -10.31
N GLY A 81 2.72 6.01 -10.13
CA GLY A 81 1.26 6.01 -10.30
C GLY A 81 0.50 6.35 -9.02
N LEU A 82 1.12 6.18 -7.85
CA LEU A 82 0.50 6.44 -6.55
C LEU A 82 0.03 7.90 -6.39
N LEU A 83 0.75 8.89 -6.94
CA LEU A 83 0.46 10.31 -6.68
C LEU A 83 -0.83 10.78 -7.36
N THR A 84 -1.27 10.09 -8.40
CA THR A 84 -2.44 10.46 -9.21
C THR A 84 -3.69 9.66 -8.87
N SER A 85 -3.58 8.66 -7.99
CA SER A 85 -4.64 7.69 -7.76
C SER A 85 -5.35 7.92 -6.43
N ILE A 86 -6.67 7.72 -6.44
CA ILE A 86 -7.52 7.76 -5.26
C ILE A 86 -7.84 6.31 -4.86
N TYR A 87 -7.55 5.97 -3.62
CA TYR A 87 -7.65 4.61 -3.10
C TYR A 87 -8.72 4.47 -2.02
N ASP A 88 -9.28 3.27 -1.90
CA ASP A 88 -9.98 2.86 -0.69
C ASP A 88 -9.00 2.47 0.45
N GLY A 89 -9.55 2.00 1.58
CA GLY A 89 -8.77 1.63 2.77
C GLY A 89 -7.80 0.45 2.61
N ILE A 90 -7.86 -0.29 1.50
CA ILE A 90 -6.99 -1.44 1.20
C ILE A 90 -6.24 -1.28 -0.13
N GLN A 91 -6.10 -0.04 -0.61
CA GLN A 91 -5.36 0.31 -1.82
C GLN A 91 -5.99 -0.19 -3.15
N ARG A 92 -7.32 -0.29 -3.23
CA ARG A 92 -8.02 -0.46 -4.51
C ARG A 92 -8.34 0.92 -5.12
N PRO A 93 -7.98 1.18 -6.38
CA PRO A 93 -8.23 2.47 -7.02
C PRO A 93 -9.73 2.67 -7.26
N LEU A 94 -10.32 3.72 -6.66
CA LEU A 94 -11.76 3.97 -6.70
C LEU A 94 -12.28 4.21 -8.12
N GLU A 95 -11.51 4.88 -8.98
CA GLU A 95 -11.89 5.12 -10.38
C GLU A 95 -12.11 3.81 -11.14
N VAL A 96 -11.18 2.85 -10.99
CA VAL A 96 -11.27 1.52 -11.60
C VAL A 96 -12.44 0.72 -11.02
N LEU A 97 -12.72 0.89 -9.71
CA LEU A 97 -13.86 0.24 -9.08
C LEU A 97 -15.20 0.77 -9.64
N VAL A 98 -15.31 2.09 -9.85
CA VAL A 98 -16.50 2.71 -10.46
C VAL A 98 -16.69 2.26 -11.90
N GLU A 99 -15.62 2.15 -12.70
CA GLU A 99 -15.70 1.63 -14.06
C GLU A 99 -16.22 0.19 -14.14
N LYS A 100 -15.89 -0.64 -13.13
CA LYS A 100 -16.31 -2.05 -13.09
C LYS A 100 -17.69 -2.27 -12.50
N MET A 101 -18.06 -1.54 -11.44
CA MET A 101 -19.25 -1.81 -10.62
C MET A 101 -20.31 -0.70 -10.72
N GLY A 102 -20.01 0.41 -11.40
CA GLY A 102 -20.85 1.59 -11.43
C GLY A 102 -20.82 2.36 -10.10
N ASN A 103 -21.98 2.87 -9.68
CA ASN A 103 -22.07 3.79 -8.54
C ASN A 103 -22.04 3.10 -7.16
N PHE A 104 -22.15 1.77 -7.11
CA PHE A 104 -22.19 1.01 -5.86
C PHE A 104 -20.95 0.14 -5.75
N ILE A 105 -20.42 0.01 -4.53
CA ILE A 105 -19.29 -0.88 -4.25
C ILE A 105 -19.84 -2.28 -4.00
N GLU A 106 -19.62 -3.17 -4.96
CA GLU A 106 -19.92 -4.60 -4.81
C GLU A 106 -18.79 -5.31 -4.05
N ARG A 107 -19.11 -6.49 -3.52
CA ARG A 107 -18.21 -7.31 -2.70
C ARG A 107 -17.40 -8.25 -3.59
N GLY A 108 -16.25 -8.70 -3.10
CA GLY A 108 -15.38 -9.66 -3.79
C GLY A 108 -14.64 -9.08 -5.01
N VAL A 109 -14.80 -7.79 -5.30
CA VAL A 109 -14.14 -7.15 -6.44
C VAL A 109 -12.72 -6.74 -6.10
N THR A 110 -11.79 -7.17 -6.95
CA THR A 110 -10.36 -6.87 -6.84
C THR A 110 -9.89 -5.97 -7.98
N ALA A 111 -9.00 -5.04 -7.65
CA ALA A 111 -8.31 -4.19 -8.61
C ALA A 111 -6.85 -4.03 -8.14
N PRO A 112 -5.85 -4.13 -9.03
CA PRO A 112 -4.47 -3.82 -8.69
C PRO A 112 -4.33 -2.39 -8.18
N GLY A 113 -3.43 -2.16 -7.21
CA GLY A 113 -3.19 -0.83 -6.66
C GLY A 113 -2.52 0.10 -7.66
N LEU A 114 -1.69 -0.43 -8.55
CA LEU A 114 -1.09 0.32 -9.65
C LEU A 114 -1.60 -0.16 -11.01
N ASP A 115 -1.78 0.79 -11.93
CA ASP A 115 -2.19 0.52 -13.31
C ASP A 115 -1.11 -0.27 -14.06
N ARG A 116 -1.49 -1.46 -14.53
CA ARG A 116 -0.62 -2.39 -15.28
C ARG A 116 -0.51 -2.06 -16.77
N SER A 117 -1.40 -1.22 -17.28
CA SER A 117 -1.43 -0.82 -18.69
C SER A 117 -0.62 0.45 -18.95
N LYS A 118 -0.50 1.32 -17.95
CA LYS A 118 0.25 2.57 -18.05
C LYS A 118 1.75 2.32 -18.15
N LYS A 119 2.35 2.89 -19.19
CA LYS A 119 3.79 2.86 -19.40
C LYS A 119 4.46 4.13 -18.88
N TRP A 120 5.66 3.95 -18.35
CA TRP A 120 6.48 4.96 -17.72
C TRP A 120 7.84 5.01 -18.40
N ASP A 121 8.33 6.21 -18.72
CA ASP A 121 9.68 6.40 -19.24
C ASP A 121 10.70 6.32 -18.10
N PHE A 122 11.37 5.16 -18.01
CA PHE A 122 12.36 4.85 -17.00
C PHE A 122 13.75 5.28 -17.47
N LYS A 123 14.37 6.16 -16.66
CA LYS A 123 15.73 6.66 -16.88
C LYS A 123 16.67 6.05 -15.83
N PRO A 124 17.56 5.11 -16.22
CA PRO A 124 18.48 4.50 -15.27
C PRO A 124 19.52 5.51 -14.79
N VAL A 125 19.84 5.44 -13.50
CA VAL A 125 20.92 6.21 -12.85
C VAL A 125 22.18 5.36 -12.66
N VAL A 126 22.01 4.04 -12.52
CA VAL A 126 23.10 3.06 -12.42
C VAL A 126 23.38 2.39 -13.77
N LYS A 127 24.54 1.77 -13.91
CA LYS A 127 24.98 1.05 -15.11
C LYS A 127 25.23 -0.43 -14.80
N ALA A 128 25.24 -1.25 -15.85
CA ALA A 128 25.68 -2.64 -15.72
C ALA A 128 27.13 -2.69 -15.20
N GLY A 129 27.38 -3.55 -14.21
CA GLY A 129 28.63 -3.66 -13.47
C GLY A 129 28.69 -2.84 -12.17
N ASP A 130 27.75 -1.91 -11.94
CA ASP A 130 27.71 -1.15 -10.69
C ASP A 130 27.22 -2.04 -9.53
N ARG A 131 27.73 -1.78 -8.33
CA ARG A 131 27.25 -2.42 -7.10
C ARG A 131 26.12 -1.59 -6.51
N VAL A 132 24.98 -2.24 -6.24
CA VAL A 132 23.81 -1.59 -5.63
C VAL A 132 23.56 -2.10 -4.21
N GLU A 133 23.21 -1.17 -3.33
CA GLU A 133 22.79 -1.43 -1.96
C GLU A 133 21.26 -1.48 -1.82
N PRO A 134 20.73 -2.16 -0.77
CA PRO A 134 19.31 -2.13 -0.47
C PRO A 134 18.80 -0.70 -0.24
N GLY A 135 17.70 -0.31 -0.91
CA GLY A 135 17.15 1.04 -0.85
C GLY A 135 17.91 2.09 -1.68
N GLN A 136 18.92 1.71 -2.47
CA GLN A 136 19.59 2.61 -3.40
C GLN A 136 18.69 2.92 -4.61
N ILE A 137 18.80 4.15 -5.12
CA ILE A 137 18.11 4.60 -6.33
C ILE A 137 18.76 3.95 -7.55
N ILE A 138 17.96 3.29 -8.37
CA ILE A 138 18.40 2.64 -9.62
C ILE A 138 18.02 3.44 -10.86
N GLY A 139 16.97 4.24 -10.76
CA GLY A 139 16.50 5.05 -11.86
C GLY A 139 15.38 5.99 -11.43
N GLU A 140 14.94 6.80 -12.37
CA GLU A 140 13.93 7.81 -12.14
C GLU A 140 12.86 7.76 -13.25
N VAL A 141 11.64 8.10 -12.87
CA VAL A 141 10.48 8.19 -13.74
C VAL A 141 9.81 9.53 -13.51
N GLN A 142 9.35 10.20 -14.57
CA GLN A 142 8.55 11.42 -14.42
C GLN A 142 7.12 11.05 -13.96
N GLU A 143 6.75 11.45 -12.74
CA GLU A 143 5.38 11.33 -12.23
C GLU A 143 4.82 12.72 -11.95
N THR A 144 3.82 13.13 -12.74
CA THR A 144 3.28 14.50 -12.73
C THR A 144 4.38 15.55 -12.91
N ASN A 145 4.59 16.43 -11.93
CA ASN A 145 5.64 17.45 -11.91
C ASN A 145 6.85 17.06 -11.04
N LYS A 146 6.92 15.81 -10.55
CA LYS A 146 7.99 15.31 -9.69
C LYS A 146 8.74 14.16 -10.36
N MET A 147 10.03 14.06 -10.05
CA MET A 147 10.83 12.89 -10.41
C MET A 147 10.60 11.80 -9.36
N HIS A 148 9.91 10.74 -9.74
CA HIS A 148 9.75 9.54 -8.92
C HIS A 148 11.05 8.74 -8.95
N ARG A 149 11.60 8.43 -7.78
CA ARG A 149 12.82 7.64 -7.64
C ARG A 149 12.49 6.17 -7.45
N VAL A 150 12.88 5.36 -8.42
CA VAL A 150 12.77 3.90 -8.33
C VAL A 150 14.00 3.39 -7.58
N MET A 151 13.76 2.61 -6.52
CA MET A 151 14.81 2.09 -5.64
C MET A 151 14.86 0.57 -5.68
N ILE A 152 15.98 -0.02 -5.29
CA ILE A 152 16.02 -1.44 -4.94
C ILE A 152 15.19 -1.69 -3.67
N PRO A 153 14.39 -2.77 -3.62
CA PRO A 153 13.66 -3.13 -2.40
C PRO A 153 14.59 -3.27 -1.20
N PRO A 154 14.27 -2.69 -0.03
CA PRO A 154 15.23 -2.66 1.07
C PRO A 154 15.37 -3.99 1.82
N ASN A 155 14.52 -4.97 1.53
CA ASN A 155 14.52 -6.31 2.12
C ASN A 155 15.43 -7.31 1.36
N VAL A 156 15.96 -6.93 0.20
CA VAL A 156 16.81 -7.81 -0.61
C VAL A 156 18.27 -7.56 -0.33
N LYS A 157 19.13 -8.54 -0.63
CA LYS A 157 20.58 -8.33 -0.55
C LYS A 157 21.01 -7.49 -1.74
N GLY A 158 21.89 -6.52 -1.50
CA GLY A 158 22.55 -5.79 -2.59
C GLY A 158 23.37 -6.75 -3.46
N GLY A 159 23.60 -6.36 -4.71
CA GLY A 159 24.28 -7.19 -5.70
C GLY A 159 24.96 -6.33 -6.77
N VAL A 160 25.53 -6.98 -7.76
CA VAL A 160 26.08 -6.30 -8.94
C VAL A 160 25.01 -6.27 -10.02
N VAL A 161 24.82 -5.12 -10.66
CA VAL A 161 23.87 -4.97 -11.76
C VAL A 161 24.37 -5.75 -12.96
N LYS A 162 23.63 -6.80 -13.35
CA LYS A 162 23.92 -7.58 -14.55
C LYS A 162 23.37 -6.87 -15.79
N GLU A 163 22.12 -6.44 -15.71
CA GLU A 163 21.41 -5.76 -16.78
C GLU A 163 20.50 -4.67 -16.20
N ILE A 164 20.45 -3.52 -16.88
CA ILE A 164 19.50 -2.46 -16.60
C ILE A 164 18.92 -1.94 -17.90
N LYS A 165 17.59 -1.81 -17.95
CA LYS A 165 16.86 -1.37 -19.14
C LYS A 165 16.58 0.13 -19.06
N SER A 166 16.38 0.76 -20.22
CA SER A 166 15.95 2.15 -20.35
C SER A 166 14.82 2.27 -21.37
N GLY A 167 13.93 3.24 -21.18
CA GLY A 167 12.78 3.47 -22.05
C GLY A 167 11.44 3.22 -21.36
N SER A 168 10.42 2.87 -22.15
CA SER A 168 9.03 2.84 -21.72
C SER A 168 8.60 1.46 -21.23
N PHE A 169 8.33 1.34 -19.92
CA PHE A 169 7.95 0.08 -19.27
C PHE A 169 6.70 0.22 -18.41
N THR A 170 5.96 -0.86 -18.20
CA THR A 170 4.89 -0.91 -17.19
C THR A 170 5.47 -1.12 -15.78
N VAL A 171 4.66 -0.91 -14.75
CA VAL A 171 5.10 -0.99 -13.34
C VAL A 171 5.53 -2.40 -12.89
N ASP A 172 5.11 -3.44 -13.59
CA ASP A 172 5.40 -4.86 -13.35
C ASP A 172 6.49 -5.44 -14.26
N GLU A 173 6.87 -4.73 -15.32
CA GLU A 173 7.97 -5.13 -16.20
C GLU A 173 9.32 -4.99 -15.48
N THR A 174 10.17 -6.02 -15.61
CA THR A 174 11.52 -6.05 -15.03
C THR A 174 12.41 -4.97 -15.66
N VAL A 175 12.89 -4.03 -14.83
CA VAL A 175 13.80 -2.94 -15.23
C VAL A 175 15.26 -3.21 -14.87
N ILE A 176 15.52 -4.04 -13.86
CA ILE A 176 16.87 -4.38 -13.40
C ILE A 176 16.99 -5.87 -13.07
N VAL A 177 18.13 -6.43 -13.44
CA VAL A 177 18.53 -7.81 -13.13
C VAL A 177 19.87 -7.78 -12.40
N LEU A 178 19.93 -8.43 -11.23
CA LEU A 178 21.16 -8.57 -10.45
C LEU A 178 21.94 -9.83 -10.86
N ASP A 179 23.19 -9.91 -10.40
CA ASP A 179 24.13 -11.01 -10.64
C ASP A 179 23.66 -12.36 -10.06
N ASP A 180 22.91 -12.34 -8.96
CA ASP A 180 22.27 -13.51 -8.36
C ASP A 180 21.06 -14.04 -9.17
N GLY A 181 20.68 -13.35 -10.25
CA GLY A 181 19.52 -13.67 -11.08
C GLY A 181 18.20 -13.07 -10.58
N SER A 182 18.23 -12.26 -9.52
CA SER A 182 17.04 -11.57 -9.01
C SER A 182 16.60 -10.46 -9.97
N GLU A 183 15.32 -10.45 -10.29
CA GLU A 183 14.67 -9.48 -11.15
C GLU A 183 13.79 -8.53 -10.34
N TYR A 184 13.92 -7.22 -10.60
CA TYR A 184 13.09 -6.21 -9.95
C TYR A 184 12.39 -5.31 -10.96
N PRO A 185 11.06 -5.18 -10.85
CA PRO A 185 10.30 -4.17 -11.59
C PRO A 185 10.32 -2.83 -10.85
N MET A 186 9.66 -1.81 -11.42
CA MET A 186 9.56 -0.49 -10.77
C MET A 186 8.69 -0.51 -9.51
N MET A 187 7.71 -1.40 -9.46
CA MET A 187 6.83 -1.58 -8.30
C MET A 187 7.43 -2.53 -7.25
N GLN A 188 7.22 -2.20 -5.99
CA GLN A 188 7.50 -3.06 -4.85
C GLN A 188 6.21 -3.39 -4.10
N LYS A 189 6.12 -4.58 -3.51
CA LYS A 189 5.08 -4.89 -2.52
C LYS A 189 5.66 -4.74 -1.12
N TRP A 190 4.97 -4.02 -0.24
CA TRP A 190 5.46 -3.74 1.10
C TRP A 190 4.39 -3.97 2.17
N PRO A 191 4.65 -4.76 3.22
CA PRO A 191 3.67 -5.04 4.26
C PRO A 191 3.32 -3.78 5.05
N VAL A 192 2.02 -3.51 5.26
CA VAL A 192 1.54 -2.25 5.88
C VAL A 192 1.91 -2.12 7.35
N ARG A 193 2.10 -3.26 8.04
CA ARG A 193 2.44 -3.32 9.47
C ARG A 193 3.93 -3.10 9.74
N VAL A 194 4.77 -3.09 8.70
CA VAL A 194 6.22 -2.89 8.84
C VAL A 194 6.58 -1.52 8.28
N PRO A 195 7.13 -0.59 9.08
CA PRO A 195 7.59 0.67 8.53
C PRO A 195 8.75 0.43 7.55
N ARG A 196 8.80 1.21 6.46
CA ARG A 196 9.95 1.12 5.54
C ARG A 196 11.24 1.48 6.30
N PRO A 197 12.32 0.69 6.14
CA PRO A 197 13.56 0.94 6.86
C PRO A 197 14.21 2.24 6.38
N MET A 198 14.98 2.86 7.28
CA MET A 198 15.78 4.05 7.03
C MET A 198 17.18 3.85 7.60
N LYS A 199 18.19 4.51 7.04
CA LYS A 199 19.59 4.38 7.51
C LYS A 199 19.77 4.91 8.93
N GLU A 200 19.20 6.08 9.23
CA GLU A 200 19.35 6.75 10.52
C GLU A 200 18.13 7.62 10.82
N LYS A 201 17.65 7.62 12.07
CA LYS A 201 16.63 8.57 12.53
C LYS A 201 17.31 9.84 13.04
N LYS A 202 17.15 10.95 12.31
CA LYS A 202 17.68 12.25 12.72
C LYS A 202 16.67 13.03 13.58
N ASN A 203 17.19 13.86 14.48
CA ASN A 203 16.35 14.80 15.22
C ASN A 203 15.83 15.90 14.29
N PRO A 204 14.52 16.20 14.30
CA PRO A 204 13.93 17.15 13.37
C PRO A 204 14.28 18.59 13.81
N LYS A 205 15.15 19.25 13.05
CA LYS A 205 15.60 20.64 13.30
C LYS A 205 15.07 21.65 12.27
N ILE A 206 14.50 21.16 11.17
CA ILE A 206 14.01 21.98 10.07
C ILE A 206 12.52 22.24 10.32
N PRO A 207 12.04 23.50 10.40
CA PRO A 207 10.61 23.78 10.54
C PRO A 207 9.84 23.35 9.29
N LEU A 208 8.61 22.86 9.48
CA LEU A 208 7.61 22.71 8.43
C LEU A 208 6.87 24.05 8.32
N ASN A 209 7.12 24.79 7.24
CA ASN A 209 6.44 26.07 7.03
C ASN A 209 5.04 25.77 6.54
N THR A 210 4.02 26.09 7.34
CA THR A 210 2.62 25.76 7.03
C THR A 210 1.90 26.86 6.23
N GLY A 211 2.47 28.07 6.21
CA GLY A 211 1.85 29.25 5.62
C GLY A 211 0.77 29.87 6.53
N GLN A 212 0.52 29.30 7.71
CA GLN A 212 -0.47 29.79 8.66
C GLN A 212 0.24 30.46 9.84
N ARG A 213 0.09 31.78 9.99
CA ARG A 213 0.77 32.58 11.04
C ARG A 213 0.61 32.02 12.45
N ILE A 214 -0.57 31.50 12.79
CA ILE A 214 -0.84 30.93 14.11
C ILE A 214 -0.04 29.63 14.32
N LEU A 215 0.05 28.77 13.31
CA LEU A 215 0.79 27.51 13.40
C LEU A 215 2.30 27.80 13.36
N ASP A 216 2.76 28.60 12.41
CA ASP A 216 4.18 28.89 12.26
C ASP A 216 4.75 29.74 13.41
N GLY A 217 3.91 30.59 14.03
CA GLY A 217 4.33 31.50 15.10
C GLY A 217 4.11 30.95 16.52
N LEU A 218 2.95 30.38 16.81
CA LEU A 218 2.59 29.95 18.18
C LEU A 218 2.79 28.46 18.41
N PHE A 219 2.62 27.63 17.37
CA PHE A 219 2.66 26.16 17.48
C PHE A 219 3.49 25.52 16.36
N PRO A 220 4.79 25.89 16.21
CA PRO A 220 5.60 25.44 15.09
C PRO A 220 5.81 23.93 15.13
N ILE A 221 5.78 23.32 13.95
CA ILE A 221 6.00 21.89 13.75
C ILE A 221 7.29 21.73 12.96
N ALA A 222 8.16 20.82 13.36
CA ALA A 222 9.35 20.49 12.56
C ALA A 222 9.00 19.46 11.46
N LYS A 223 9.70 19.46 10.32
CA LYS A 223 9.55 18.43 9.28
C LYS A 223 9.86 17.05 9.86
N GLY A 224 8.91 16.12 9.69
CA GLY A 224 8.94 14.80 10.34
C GLY A 224 8.42 14.79 11.79
N GLY A 225 7.97 15.93 12.30
CA GLY A 225 7.26 16.05 13.56
C GLY A 225 5.80 15.59 13.46
N THR A 226 5.15 15.50 14.61
CA THR A 226 3.76 15.06 14.76
C THR A 226 2.94 16.13 15.46
N ALA A 227 1.73 16.39 15.00
CA ALA A 227 0.80 17.34 15.61
C ALA A 227 -0.63 16.78 15.60
N ALA A 228 -1.46 17.31 16.50
CA ALA A 228 -2.88 16.97 16.59
C ALA A 228 -3.72 18.25 16.57
N ILE A 229 -4.83 18.22 15.83
CA ILE A 229 -5.80 19.32 15.77
C ILE A 229 -7.14 18.79 16.28
N PRO A 230 -7.40 18.83 17.59
CA PRO A 230 -8.68 18.44 18.15
C PRO A 230 -9.76 19.49 17.83
N GLY A 231 -11.01 19.08 17.74
CA GLY A 231 -12.13 20.02 17.60
C GLY A 231 -13.47 19.33 17.34
N PRO A 232 -14.59 19.95 17.74
CA PRO A 232 -15.92 19.38 17.52
C PRO A 232 -16.28 19.36 16.03
N PHE A 233 -17.37 18.66 15.68
CA PHE A 233 -17.90 18.70 14.31
C PHE A 233 -18.18 20.15 13.89
N GLY A 234 -17.86 20.50 12.64
CA GLY A 234 -18.07 21.86 12.11
C GLY A 234 -17.07 22.93 12.56
N SER A 235 -16.07 22.60 13.40
CA SER A 235 -15.10 23.59 13.91
C SER A 235 -14.01 24.03 12.92
N GLY A 236 -14.14 23.69 11.63
CA GLY A 236 -13.14 24.04 10.61
C GLY A 236 -11.91 23.13 10.52
N LYS A 237 -11.89 21.96 11.17
CA LYS A 237 -10.74 21.01 11.10
C LYS A 237 -10.33 20.68 9.66
N THR A 238 -11.30 20.32 8.82
CA THR A 238 -11.08 19.98 7.41
C THR A 238 -10.51 21.17 6.65
N VAL A 239 -10.97 22.39 6.96
CA VAL A 239 -10.44 23.62 6.35
C VAL A 239 -8.97 23.79 6.73
N THR A 240 -8.62 23.63 8.00
CA THR A 240 -7.22 23.72 8.45
C THR A 240 -6.34 22.65 7.79
N GLN A 241 -6.81 21.40 7.69
CA GLN A 241 -6.07 20.33 6.99
C GLN A 241 -5.88 20.65 5.50
N GLN A 242 -6.88 21.19 4.82
CA GLN A 242 -6.76 21.63 3.43
C GLN A 242 -5.76 22.79 3.27
N GLN A 243 -5.73 23.74 4.20
CA GLN A 243 -4.72 24.81 4.19
C GLN A 243 -3.31 24.24 4.34
N LEU A 244 -3.11 23.28 5.25
CA LEU A 244 -1.83 22.58 5.41
C LEU A 244 -1.42 21.86 4.13
N ALA A 245 -2.35 21.12 3.50
CA ALA A 245 -2.07 20.40 2.26
C ALA A 245 -1.67 21.33 1.10
N LYS A 246 -2.26 22.51 1.01
CA LYS A 246 -2.03 23.46 -0.09
C LYS A 246 -0.79 24.33 0.10
N TRP A 247 -0.53 24.78 1.32
CA TRP A 247 0.44 25.84 1.59
C TRP A 247 1.67 25.37 2.35
N SER A 248 1.66 24.15 2.91
CA SER A 248 2.87 23.65 3.55
C SER A 248 3.99 23.44 2.54
N ASP A 249 5.22 23.64 2.97
CA ASP A 249 6.42 23.40 2.15
C ASP A 249 6.81 21.90 2.09
N ALA A 250 5.78 21.03 2.13
CA ALA A 250 5.89 19.60 1.91
C ALA A 250 5.86 19.29 0.40
N GLU A 251 6.68 18.32 -0.02
CA GLU A 251 6.75 17.95 -1.44
C GLU A 251 5.63 16.99 -1.88
N ILE A 252 5.11 16.19 -0.95
CA ILE A 252 4.10 15.18 -1.17
C ILE A 252 3.14 15.24 0.03
N VAL A 253 1.84 15.23 -0.26
CA VAL A 253 0.77 15.15 0.74
C VAL A 253 0.08 13.81 0.59
N VAL A 254 0.06 13.01 1.66
CA VAL A 254 -0.70 11.77 1.75
C VAL A 254 -1.91 12.03 2.63
N TYR A 255 -3.10 12.04 2.04
CA TYR A 255 -4.36 12.24 2.76
C TYR A 255 -5.05 10.90 2.99
N ILE A 256 -5.34 10.58 4.25
CA ILE A 256 -6.06 9.37 4.66
C ILE A 256 -7.26 9.80 5.48
N GLY A 257 -8.46 9.61 4.91
CA GLY A 257 -9.72 9.83 5.62
C GLY A 257 -10.27 8.52 6.17
N CYS A 258 -10.77 8.53 7.40
CA CYS A 258 -11.42 7.37 8.03
C CYS A 258 -12.75 7.81 8.64
N GLY A 259 -13.85 7.18 8.19
CA GLY A 259 -15.19 7.48 8.71
C GLY A 259 -15.70 8.89 8.42
N GLU A 260 -15.19 9.54 7.36
CA GLU A 260 -15.65 10.86 6.92
C GLU A 260 -17.02 10.76 6.24
N ARG A 261 -17.74 11.89 6.19
CA ARG A 261 -19.00 11.98 5.44
C ARG A 261 -18.70 11.99 3.93
N GLY A 262 -19.42 11.19 3.15
CA GLY A 262 -19.23 11.07 1.69
C GLY A 262 -19.91 12.17 0.86
N ASN A 263 -20.15 13.35 1.44
CA ASN A 263 -20.89 14.44 0.80
C ASN A 263 -20.07 15.19 -0.25
#